data_AF-A0A3A5V4P4-F1
#
_entry.id   AF-A0A3A5V4P4-F1
#
_cell.length_a   1.000
_cell.length_b   1.000
_cell.length_c   1.000
_cell.angle_alpha   90.00
_cell.angle_beta   90.00
_cell.angle_gamma   90.00
#
_symmetry.space_group_name_H-M   'P 1'
#
loop_
_entity.id
_entity.type
_entity.pdbx_description
1 polymer ?
#
loop_
_entity_poly.entity_id
_entity_poly.type
_entity_poly.pdbx_seq_one_letter_code
_entity_poly.pdbx_strand_id
1 'polypeptide(L)'
;MDAGKLSARFDVEVSNGSKVDLPSAFESEVREDLIKLAVASSRANRRQPYGSRPHVGKRRPMAGMKHSVEWWGKGRGVSRIMRRTGASRGAQNPHTLGGRRAHGPKVEKIWSRKLNAKQRQAARNAALAATVSMDTVSSRGHRFESTVEHLPIVLGNYTEVVDGTSVDYDIETFNHGAATRKAAAIFTELGLGPDLDRARNGRKIRAGKATMRGRVHKTPKSILLVVKQKAGLAQAARNLPGVDVVAVSDLCAEDLAPGGDIGRLTVFTKTALEAMN
;
A
#
# COMPACT_ATOMS: atom_id res chain seq x y z
N MET A 1 2.70 -40.76 9.52
CA MET A 1 3.66 -39.67 9.77
C MET A 1 3.02 -38.75 10.78
N ASP A 2 3.41 -38.85 12.05
CA ASP A 2 2.85 -38.03 13.11
C ASP A 2 3.32 -36.58 12.94
N ALA A 3 2.35 -35.67 12.85
CA ALA A 3 2.64 -34.24 12.86
C ALA A 3 3.25 -33.90 14.23
N GLY A 4 4.46 -33.33 14.24
CA GLY A 4 5.11 -32.88 15.47
C GLY A 4 4.25 -31.90 16.27
N LYS A 5 4.49 -31.80 17.58
CA LYS A 5 3.78 -30.87 18.48
C LYS A 5 3.89 -29.43 17.97
N LEU A 6 2.78 -28.69 17.97
CA LEU A 6 2.79 -27.23 17.80
C LEU A 6 3.72 -26.63 18.87
N SER A 7 4.77 -25.92 18.47
CA SER A 7 5.86 -25.54 19.38
C SER A 7 5.50 -24.50 20.46
N ALA A 8 4.31 -23.90 20.40
CA ALA A 8 3.72 -23.06 21.45
C ALA A 8 2.24 -22.79 21.12
N ARG A 9 1.34 -22.99 22.09
CA ARG A 9 -0.05 -22.53 22.09
C ARG A 9 -0.15 -21.32 23.01
N PHE A 10 -0.84 -20.27 22.58
CA PHE A 10 -1.08 -19.08 23.37
C PHE A 10 -2.57 -18.98 23.59
N ASP A 11 -2.99 -18.87 24.85
CA ASP A 11 -4.34 -18.50 25.22
C ASP A 11 -4.24 -17.02 25.65
N VAL A 12 -5.01 -16.16 25.00
CA VAL A 12 -4.98 -14.70 25.22
C VAL A 12 -6.33 -14.29 25.81
N GLU A 13 -6.30 -13.51 26.87
CA GLU A 13 -7.50 -12.93 27.47
C GLU A 13 -7.49 -11.41 27.27
N VAL A 14 -8.62 -10.86 26.83
CA VAL A 14 -8.78 -9.42 26.59
C VAL A 14 -9.65 -8.84 27.69
N SER A 15 -9.11 -7.87 28.41
CA SER A 15 -9.84 -7.08 29.41
C SER A 15 -10.00 -5.63 28.95
N ASN A 16 -11.15 -5.04 29.29
CA ASN A 16 -11.42 -3.63 28.98
C ASN A 16 -10.56 -2.73 29.88
N GLY A 17 -9.70 -1.91 29.25
CA GLY A 17 -8.83 -0.97 29.94
C GLY A 17 -9.53 0.33 30.36
N SER A 18 -8.72 1.29 30.84
CA SER A 18 -9.21 2.63 31.16
C SER A 18 -9.63 3.40 29.90
N LYS A 19 -10.57 4.33 30.05
CA LYS A 19 -10.98 5.24 28.97
C LYS A 19 -9.78 6.10 28.54
N VAL A 20 -9.61 6.27 27.23
CA VAL A 20 -8.56 7.09 26.61
C VAL A 20 -9.24 8.11 25.70
N ASP A 21 -8.88 9.38 25.85
CA ASP A 21 -9.40 10.45 25.01
C ASP A 21 -8.73 10.43 23.63
N LEU A 22 -9.53 10.57 22.58
CA LEU A 22 -9.02 10.62 21.21
C LEU A 22 -8.46 12.02 20.89
N PRO A 23 -7.36 12.12 20.13
CA PRO A 23 -6.86 13.39 19.63
C PRO A 23 -7.88 14.16 18.78
N SER A 24 -7.78 15.50 18.77
CA SER A 24 -8.59 16.39 17.93
C SER A 24 -8.53 16.08 16.42
N ALA A 25 -7.52 15.33 15.96
CA ALA A 25 -7.42 14.86 14.59
C ALA A 25 -8.59 13.94 14.17
N PHE A 26 -9.21 13.22 15.12
CA PHE A 26 -10.35 12.33 14.87
C PHE A 26 -11.68 13.07 14.75
N GLU A 27 -11.77 14.31 15.25
CA GLU A 27 -12.98 15.14 15.18
C GLU A 27 -13.12 15.92 13.87
N SER A 28 -12.11 15.83 12.99
CA SER A 28 -12.12 16.58 11.74
C SER A 28 -13.20 16.09 10.76
N GLU A 29 -13.66 16.98 9.88
CA GLU A 29 -14.66 16.64 8.87
C GLU A 29 -14.12 15.62 7.86
N VAL A 30 -14.93 14.59 7.55
CA VAL A 30 -14.59 13.56 6.58
C VAL A 30 -14.72 14.11 5.15
N ARG A 31 -13.58 14.49 4.57
CA ARG A 31 -13.47 15.04 3.21
C ARG A 31 -12.84 14.07 2.21
N GLU A 32 -13.67 13.32 1.51
CA GLU A 32 -13.21 12.33 0.52
C GLU A 32 -12.46 12.93 -0.67
N ASP A 33 -12.85 14.12 -1.11
CA ASP A 33 -12.22 14.84 -2.23
C ASP A 33 -10.72 15.06 -1.97
N LEU A 34 -10.41 15.51 -0.76
CA LEU A 34 -9.09 15.86 -0.29
C LEU A 34 -8.24 14.59 -0.07
N ILE A 35 -8.85 13.53 0.47
CA ILE A 35 -8.22 12.22 0.63
C ILE A 35 -7.84 11.63 -0.74
N LYS A 36 -8.78 11.58 -1.69
CA LYS A 36 -8.55 11.08 -3.06
C LYS A 36 -7.44 11.88 -3.76
N LEU A 37 -7.43 13.20 -3.59
CA LEU A 37 -6.38 14.08 -4.10
C LEU A 37 -5.00 13.74 -3.50
N ALA A 38 -4.93 13.54 -2.19
CA ALA A 38 -3.71 13.19 -1.47
C ALA A 38 -3.15 11.83 -1.90
N VAL A 39 -4.01 10.82 -1.98
CA VAL A 39 -3.62 9.48 -2.45
C VAL A 39 -3.15 9.51 -3.91
N ALA A 40 -3.81 10.27 -4.77
CA ALA A 40 -3.39 10.42 -6.17
C ALA A 40 -2.02 11.10 -6.28
N SER A 41 -1.74 12.11 -5.45
CA SER A 41 -0.43 12.76 -5.39
C SER A 41 0.66 11.81 -4.87
N SER A 42 0.42 11.08 -3.78
CA SER A 42 1.35 10.09 -3.23
C SER A 42 1.74 9.02 -4.26
N ARG A 43 0.73 8.45 -4.94
CA ARG A 43 0.93 7.43 -5.98
C ARG A 43 1.67 7.96 -7.20
N ALA A 44 1.43 9.21 -7.60
CA ALA A 44 2.15 9.85 -8.68
C ALA A 44 3.64 10.02 -8.32
N ASN A 45 3.93 10.44 -7.09
CA ASN A 45 5.29 10.66 -6.61
C ASN A 45 6.10 9.36 -6.41
N ARG A 46 5.44 8.24 -6.08
CA ARG A 46 6.09 6.91 -6.00
C ARG A 46 6.41 6.30 -7.37
N ARG A 47 5.82 6.82 -8.45
CA ARG A 47 5.93 6.22 -9.78
C ARG A 47 7.35 6.34 -10.34
N GLN A 48 7.93 5.21 -10.73
CA GLN A 48 9.20 5.20 -11.45
C GLN A 48 9.02 5.75 -12.88
N PRO A 49 9.84 6.74 -13.30
CA PRO A 49 9.84 7.24 -14.67
C PRO A 49 10.15 6.12 -15.67
N TYR A 50 9.45 6.12 -16.79
CA TYR A 50 9.69 5.18 -17.88
C TYR A 50 9.51 5.87 -19.22
N GLY A 51 10.24 5.41 -20.22
CA GLY A 51 10.16 5.97 -21.55
C GLY A 51 10.96 5.17 -22.55
N SER A 52 10.73 5.45 -23.84
CA SER A 52 11.64 5.00 -24.89
C SER A 52 12.98 5.73 -24.78
N ARG A 53 14.05 5.13 -25.30
CA ARG A 53 15.36 5.78 -25.42
C ARG A 53 15.20 7.17 -26.08
N PRO A 54 15.73 8.25 -25.47
CA PRO A 54 15.64 9.59 -26.05
C PRO A 54 16.38 9.63 -27.39
N HIS A 55 15.87 10.42 -28.33
CA HIS A 55 16.53 10.66 -29.60
C HIS A 55 17.61 11.72 -29.40
N VAL A 56 18.88 11.32 -29.42
CA VAL A 56 20.03 12.23 -29.29
C VAL A 56 20.89 12.10 -30.55
N GLY A 57 20.55 12.93 -31.54
CA GLY A 57 21.22 12.98 -32.84
C GLY A 57 21.22 11.64 -33.59
N LYS A 58 22.10 11.55 -34.59
CA LYS A 58 22.23 10.36 -35.44
C LYS A 58 22.89 9.17 -34.72
N ARG A 59 23.73 9.42 -33.70
CA ARG A 59 24.47 8.38 -32.96
C ARG A 59 23.64 7.64 -31.91
N ARG A 60 22.61 8.27 -31.34
CA ARG A 60 21.74 7.65 -30.32
C ARG A 60 20.26 7.88 -30.68
N PRO A 61 19.78 7.34 -31.80
CA PRO A 61 18.40 7.52 -32.19
C PRO A 61 17.45 6.70 -31.30
N MET A 62 16.22 7.18 -31.20
CA MET A 62 15.11 6.48 -30.55
C MET A 62 14.89 5.08 -31.16
N ALA A 63 14.27 4.19 -30.40
CA ALA A 63 13.82 2.89 -30.90
C ALA A 63 12.97 3.06 -32.18
N GLY A 64 13.24 2.23 -33.19
CA GLY A 64 12.60 2.30 -34.51
C GLY A 64 13.23 3.29 -35.50
N MET A 65 14.25 4.05 -35.09
CA MET A 65 15.00 4.98 -35.96
C MET A 65 16.44 4.54 -36.24
N LYS A 66 16.84 3.33 -35.86
CA LYS A 66 18.19 2.77 -36.08
C LYS A 66 18.38 2.21 -37.50
N HIS A 67 17.90 2.92 -38.50
CA HIS A 67 17.97 2.49 -39.90
C HIS A 67 18.36 3.67 -40.79
N SER A 68 19.26 3.42 -41.73
CA SER A 68 19.46 4.29 -42.88
C SER A 68 18.22 4.22 -43.76
N VAL A 69 17.64 5.37 -44.02
CA VAL A 69 16.40 5.47 -44.79
C VAL A 69 16.54 6.53 -45.85
N GLU A 70 15.82 6.33 -46.94
CA GLU A 70 15.71 7.25 -48.05
C GLU A 70 14.24 7.38 -48.46
N TRP A 71 13.94 8.51 -49.10
CA TRP A 71 12.67 8.72 -49.75
C TRP A 71 12.83 8.46 -51.24
N TRP A 72 12.04 7.54 -51.79
CA TRP A 72 12.15 7.08 -53.18
C TRP A 72 11.61 8.05 -54.23
N GLY A 73 11.05 9.19 -53.82
CA GLY A 73 10.46 10.14 -54.77
C GLY A 73 9.02 9.81 -55.17
N LYS A 74 8.51 10.59 -56.12
CA LYS A 74 7.21 10.35 -56.78
C LYS A 74 7.41 9.41 -57.98
N GLY A 75 6.31 8.92 -58.58
CA GLY A 75 6.36 8.22 -59.88
C GLY A 75 6.72 6.73 -59.84
N ARG A 76 6.82 6.11 -58.65
CA ARG A 76 7.17 4.67 -58.50
C ARG A 76 6.00 3.77 -58.10
N GLY A 77 4.75 4.25 -58.17
CA GLY A 77 3.56 3.48 -57.80
C GLY A 77 3.48 3.06 -56.31
N VAL A 78 4.28 3.67 -55.43
CA VAL A 78 4.34 3.31 -54.00
C VAL A 78 4.11 4.52 -53.08
N SER A 79 3.72 4.24 -51.83
CA SER A 79 3.52 5.28 -50.82
C SER A 79 4.80 6.08 -50.52
N ARG A 80 4.64 7.37 -50.21
CA ARG A 80 5.72 8.37 -50.01
C ARG A 80 6.37 8.30 -48.62
N ILE A 81 6.45 7.12 -48.03
CA ILE A 81 7.03 6.91 -46.70
C ILE A 81 8.56 6.78 -46.79
N MET A 82 9.25 6.99 -45.66
CA MET A 82 10.67 6.66 -45.55
C MET A 82 10.85 5.15 -45.68
N ARG A 83 11.77 4.72 -46.54
CA ARG A 83 12.10 3.30 -46.78
C ARG A 83 13.55 3.04 -46.41
N ARG A 84 13.87 1.81 -46.00
CA ARG A 84 15.27 1.43 -45.77
C ARG A 84 16.06 1.58 -47.07
N THR A 85 17.24 2.17 -47.00
CA THR A 85 18.11 2.33 -48.16
C THR A 85 18.37 0.98 -48.82
N GLY A 86 18.16 0.88 -50.13
CA GLY A 86 18.32 -0.36 -50.89
C GLY A 86 17.21 -1.41 -50.72
N ALA A 87 16.10 -1.08 -50.04
CA ALA A 87 14.97 -2.00 -49.86
C ALA A 87 13.60 -1.32 -49.99
N SER A 88 12.59 -2.08 -50.42
CA SER A 88 11.20 -1.58 -50.51
C SER A 88 10.52 -1.44 -49.15
N ARG A 89 11.15 -1.84 -48.04
CA ARG A 89 10.52 -1.85 -46.71
C ARG A 89 10.44 -0.46 -46.10
N GLY A 90 9.22 -0.01 -45.77
CA GLY A 90 8.98 1.20 -44.99
C GLY A 90 9.59 1.13 -43.59
N ALA A 91 10.15 2.23 -43.11
CA ALA A 91 10.83 2.31 -41.81
C ALA A 91 10.69 3.69 -41.17
N GLN A 92 11.04 3.80 -39.89
CA GLN A 92 10.98 5.00 -39.03
C GLN A 92 9.59 5.57 -38.77
N ASN A 93 8.66 5.51 -39.72
CA ASN A 93 7.33 6.08 -39.60
C ASN A 93 6.47 5.33 -38.56
N PRO A 94 5.61 6.02 -37.78
CA PRO A 94 4.83 5.37 -36.72
C PRO A 94 3.85 4.29 -37.17
N HIS A 95 3.34 4.37 -38.39
CA HIS A 95 2.44 3.37 -38.98
C HIS A 95 3.18 2.19 -39.62
N THR A 96 4.52 2.21 -39.64
CA THR A 96 5.33 1.12 -40.22
C THR A 96 5.72 0.09 -39.16
N LEU A 97 5.78 -1.18 -39.54
CA LEU A 97 6.24 -2.26 -38.67
C LEU A 97 7.72 -2.04 -38.27
N GLY A 98 7.96 -1.84 -36.97
CA GLY A 98 9.29 -1.56 -36.43
C GLY A 98 9.70 -0.08 -36.50
N GLY A 99 8.79 0.82 -36.91
CA GLY A 99 9.00 2.26 -36.86
C GLY A 99 8.91 2.85 -35.45
N ARG A 100 9.18 4.15 -35.32
CA ARG A 100 9.16 4.85 -34.02
C ARG A 100 7.72 5.11 -33.57
N ARG A 101 7.47 5.14 -32.27
CA ARG A 101 6.17 5.63 -31.77
C ARG A 101 6.08 7.15 -31.91
N ALA A 102 4.94 7.69 -32.37
CA ALA A 102 4.76 9.13 -32.60
C ALA A 102 4.91 9.97 -31.31
N HIS A 103 4.14 9.63 -30.27
CA HIS A 103 4.16 10.27 -28.95
C HIS A 103 4.36 9.20 -27.87
N GLY A 104 5.53 8.57 -27.87
CA GLY A 104 5.90 7.58 -26.86
C GLY A 104 6.08 8.19 -25.46
N PRO A 105 6.06 7.37 -24.40
CA PRO A 105 6.38 7.83 -23.06
C PRO A 105 7.84 8.33 -23.02
N LYS A 106 8.05 9.46 -22.34
CA LYS A 106 9.36 10.07 -22.12
C LYS A 106 9.70 10.02 -20.63
N VAL A 107 10.98 9.77 -20.35
CA VAL A 107 11.51 9.82 -18.98
C VAL A 107 11.42 11.24 -18.42
N GLU A 108 11.67 12.25 -19.27
CA GLU A 108 11.63 13.69 -18.98
C GLU A 108 10.25 14.24 -18.58
N LYS A 109 9.17 13.45 -18.73
CA LYS A 109 7.83 13.90 -18.33
C LYS A 109 7.82 14.18 -16.83
N ILE A 110 7.20 15.28 -16.42
CA ILE A 110 6.93 15.55 -15.00
C ILE A 110 5.86 14.55 -14.53
N TRP A 111 6.30 13.52 -13.80
CA TRP A 111 5.44 12.48 -13.25
C TRP A 111 4.93 12.82 -11.85
N SER A 112 5.66 13.67 -11.13
CA SER A 112 5.32 14.09 -9.78
C SER A 112 4.10 15.01 -9.78
N ARG A 113 3.36 14.98 -8.67
CA ARG A 113 2.22 15.87 -8.41
C ARG A 113 2.44 16.53 -7.06
N LYS A 114 2.67 17.84 -7.06
CA LYS A 114 2.84 18.64 -5.84
C LYS A 114 1.52 18.67 -5.06
N LEU A 115 1.63 18.62 -3.73
CA LEU A 115 0.53 18.81 -2.80
C LEU A 115 1.01 19.61 -1.58
N ASN A 116 0.22 20.61 -1.19
CA ASN A 116 0.58 21.51 -0.09
C ASN A 116 0.65 20.75 1.24
N ALA A 117 1.53 21.19 2.15
CA ALA A 117 1.68 20.56 3.46
C ALA A 117 0.39 20.59 4.28
N LYS A 118 -0.30 21.75 4.30
CA LYS A 118 -1.60 21.90 4.97
C LYS A 118 -2.67 20.96 4.42
N GLN A 119 -2.72 20.79 3.09
CA GLN A 119 -3.63 19.83 2.45
C GLN A 119 -3.25 18.38 2.82
N ARG A 120 -1.97 18.04 2.89
CA ARG A 120 -1.54 16.70 3.33
C ARG A 120 -1.99 16.41 4.77
N GLN A 121 -1.84 17.37 5.68
CA GLN A 121 -2.27 17.23 7.06
C GLN A 121 -3.80 17.13 7.17
N ALA A 122 -4.53 17.99 6.46
CA ALA A 122 -6.00 17.93 6.41
C ALA A 122 -6.49 16.58 5.84
N ALA A 123 -5.84 16.05 4.80
CA ALA A 123 -6.19 14.74 4.24
C ALA A 123 -5.98 13.60 5.25
N ARG A 124 -4.87 13.66 5.98
CA ARG A 124 -4.55 12.67 7.01
C ARG A 124 -5.60 12.70 8.12
N ASN A 125 -5.93 13.89 8.62
CA ASN A 125 -6.92 14.05 9.69
C ASN A 125 -8.32 13.62 9.22
N ALA A 126 -8.75 14.04 8.03
CA ALA A 126 -10.02 13.60 7.44
C ALA A 126 -10.10 12.07 7.28
N ALA A 127 -8.98 11.44 6.92
CA ALA A 127 -8.92 9.98 6.82
C ALA A 127 -8.94 9.30 8.20
N LEU A 128 -8.37 9.91 9.24
CA LEU A 128 -8.45 9.43 10.63
C LEU A 128 -9.89 9.51 11.14
N ALA A 129 -10.57 10.64 10.94
CA ALA A 129 -11.97 10.79 11.34
C ALA A 129 -12.87 9.70 10.74
N ALA A 130 -12.62 9.32 9.48
CA ALA A 130 -13.36 8.25 8.82
C ALA A 130 -13.15 6.84 9.43
N THR A 131 -12.11 6.64 10.24
CA THR A 131 -11.84 5.34 10.90
C THR A 131 -12.66 5.12 12.17
N VAL A 132 -13.25 6.18 12.72
CA VAL A 132 -14.09 6.10 13.93
C VAL A 132 -15.45 5.45 13.63
N SER A 133 -15.99 5.69 12.44
CA SER A 133 -17.29 5.14 12.03
C SER A 133 -17.19 3.66 11.63
N MET A 134 -17.84 2.78 12.41
CA MET A 134 -17.93 1.35 12.09
C MET A 134 -18.59 1.09 10.74
N ASP A 135 -19.63 1.85 10.40
CA ASP A 135 -20.33 1.73 9.11
C ASP A 135 -19.40 2.02 7.93
N THR A 136 -18.54 3.03 8.07
CA THR A 136 -17.55 3.38 7.05
C THR A 136 -16.49 2.29 6.89
N VAL A 137 -16.05 1.68 8.00
CA VAL A 137 -15.07 0.58 7.98
C VAL A 137 -15.66 -0.72 7.42
N SER A 138 -16.90 -1.03 7.79
CA SER A 138 -17.63 -2.21 7.31
C SER A 138 -17.99 -2.10 5.83
N SER A 139 -18.50 -0.92 5.39
CA SER A 139 -18.85 -0.66 3.99
C SER A 139 -17.65 -0.75 3.04
N ARG A 140 -16.44 -0.43 3.51
CA ARG A 140 -15.20 -0.67 2.76
C ARG A 140 -14.94 -2.17 2.52
N GLY A 141 -15.45 -3.04 3.38
CA GLY A 141 -15.34 -4.49 3.30
C GLY A 141 -14.36 -5.12 4.28
N HIS A 142 -14.07 -4.45 5.40
CA HIS A 142 -13.42 -5.09 6.55
C HIS A 142 -14.43 -5.98 7.29
N ARG A 143 -13.93 -7.06 7.90
CA ARG A 143 -14.76 -7.99 8.68
C ARG A 143 -14.24 -8.06 10.11
N PHE A 144 -15.08 -7.76 11.07
CA PHE A 144 -14.76 -7.86 12.48
C PHE A 144 -15.94 -8.48 13.20
N GLU A 145 -15.69 -9.05 14.38
CA GLU A 145 -16.73 -9.69 15.18
C GLU A 145 -17.63 -8.66 15.86
N SER A 146 -18.85 -9.06 16.23
CA SER A 146 -19.80 -8.22 16.95
C SER A 146 -19.32 -7.81 18.36
N THR A 147 -18.28 -8.46 18.87
CA THR A 147 -17.61 -8.13 20.14
C THR A 147 -16.94 -6.75 20.09
N VAL A 148 -16.60 -6.25 18.90
CA VAL A 148 -15.97 -4.93 18.74
C VAL A 148 -17.04 -3.85 18.76
N GLU A 149 -17.15 -3.13 19.87
CA GLU A 149 -18.12 -2.05 20.05
C GLU A 149 -17.66 -0.69 19.51
N HIS A 150 -16.35 -0.44 19.52
CA HIS A 150 -15.76 0.86 19.21
C HIS A 150 -14.54 0.75 18.31
N LEU A 151 -14.40 1.72 17.40
CA LEU A 151 -13.23 1.93 16.56
C LEU A 151 -12.72 3.37 16.72
N PRO A 152 -11.41 3.61 16.62
CA PRO A 152 -10.34 2.63 16.43
C PRO A 152 -10.01 1.84 17.71
N ILE A 153 -9.43 0.64 17.57
CA ILE A 153 -9.01 -0.18 18.73
C ILE A 153 -7.68 0.35 19.27
N VAL A 154 -7.60 0.49 20.59
CA VAL A 154 -6.40 0.95 21.29
C VAL A 154 -5.79 -0.20 22.08
N LEU A 155 -4.53 -0.52 21.78
CA LEU A 155 -3.76 -1.52 22.51
C LEU A 155 -3.05 -0.86 23.69
N GLY A 156 -3.35 -1.34 24.88
CA GLY A 156 -2.61 -1.04 26.10
C GLY A 156 -1.37 -1.91 26.26
N ASN A 157 -0.92 -2.05 27.51
CA ASN A 157 0.15 -2.96 27.89
C ASN A 157 -0.36 -4.41 27.86
N TYR A 158 0.55 -5.37 27.74
CA TYR A 158 0.20 -6.78 27.83
C TYR A 158 0.99 -7.46 28.95
N THR A 159 0.35 -8.41 29.62
CA THR A 159 0.95 -9.20 30.69
C THR A 159 1.18 -10.61 30.16
N GLU A 160 2.42 -11.09 30.19
CA GLU A 160 2.74 -12.47 29.84
C GLU A 160 2.87 -13.30 31.10
N VAL A 161 2.12 -14.40 31.17
CA VAL A 161 2.26 -15.41 32.22
C VAL A 161 3.04 -16.59 31.64
N VAL A 162 4.28 -16.76 32.07
CA VAL A 162 5.12 -17.91 31.68
C VAL A 162 5.51 -18.65 32.96
N ASP A 163 5.21 -19.95 33.02
CA ASP A 163 5.51 -20.83 34.17
C ASP A 163 5.04 -20.26 35.53
N GLY A 164 3.88 -19.60 35.54
CA GLY A 164 3.27 -19.02 36.75
C GLY A 164 3.82 -17.65 37.16
N THR A 165 4.82 -17.10 36.47
CA THR A 165 5.32 -15.75 36.71
C THR A 165 4.62 -14.77 35.76
N SER A 166 3.94 -13.77 36.33
CA SER A 166 3.31 -12.69 35.56
C SER A 166 4.32 -11.55 35.38
N VAL A 167 4.63 -11.20 34.13
CA VAL A 167 5.50 -10.07 33.80
C VAL A 167 4.77 -9.11 32.87
N ASP A 168 4.75 -7.83 33.26
CA ASP A 168 4.17 -6.75 32.48
C ASP A 168 5.17 -6.28 31.42
N TYR A 169 4.75 -6.30 30.16
CA TYR A 169 5.55 -5.82 29.04
C TYR A 169 4.84 -4.69 28.31
N ASP A 170 5.63 -3.74 27.81
CA ASP A 170 5.14 -2.77 26.84
C ASP A 170 4.93 -3.47 25.50
N ILE A 171 3.76 -3.23 24.90
CA ILE A 171 3.36 -3.87 23.66
C ILE A 171 4.30 -3.55 22.50
N GLU A 172 4.96 -2.39 22.50
CA GLU A 172 5.86 -2.01 21.40
C GLU A 172 7.21 -2.75 21.44
N THR A 173 7.70 -3.13 22.62
CA THR A 173 9.03 -3.76 22.79
C THR A 173 9.03 -5.29 22.61
N PHE A 174 7.84 -5.89 22.44
CA PHE A 174 7.54 -7.27 22.06
C PHE A 174 8.74 -8.25 21.94
N ASN A 175 8.91 -9.14 22.93
CA ASN A 175 10.06 -10.05 23.02
C ASN A 175 9.98 -11.25 22.03
N HIS A 176 11.14 -11.76 21.62
CA HIS A 176 11.44 -12.49 20.37
C HIS A 176 11.10 -14.01 20.37
N GLY A 177 10.11 -14.45 21.15
CA GLY A 177 9.61 -15.83 21.11
C GLY A 177 8.33 -15.95 20.27
N ALA A 178 8.42 -16.51 19.06
CA ALA A 178 7.27 -16.77 18.16
C ALA A 178 6.33 -15.55 17.94
N ALA A 179 6.92 -14.36 17.82
CA ALA A 179 6.20 -13.10 17.94
C ALA A 179 4.99 -12.92 17.00
N THR A 180 5.11 -13.36 15.74
CA THR A 180 3.99 -13.28 14.78
C THR A 180 2.79 -14.14 15.19
N ARG A 181 3.02 -15.31 15.81
CA ARG A 181 1.92 -16.17 16.30
C ARG A 181 1.20 -15.52 17.47
N LYS A 182 1.95 -14.93 18.40
CA LYS A 182 1.37 -14.16 19.51
C LYS A 182 0.56 -12.96 18.99
N ALA A 183 1.11 -12.16 18.08
CA ALA A 183 0.39 -11.04 17.47
C ALA A 183 -0.88 -11.49 16.73
N ALA A 184 -0.85 -12.63 16.03
CA ALA A 184 -2.03 -13.20 15.41
C ALA A 184 -3.09 -13.61 16.45
N ALA A 185 -2.68 -14.27 17.54
CA ALA A 185 -3.60 -14.65 18.62
C ALA A 185 -4.25 -13.42 19.27
N ILE A 186 -3.46 -12.37 19.56
CA ILE A 186 -3.97 -11.10 20.09
C ILE A 186 -5.02 -10.50 19.15
N PHE A 187 -4.76 -10.41 17.84
CA PHE A 187 -5.74 -9.86 16.90
C PHE A 187 -6.98 -10.73 16.74
N THR A 188 -6.86 -12.05 16.86
CA THR A 188 -8.02 -12.95 16.83
C THR A 188 -8.92 -12.70 18.04
N GLU A 189 -8.37 -12.66 19.25
CA GLU A 189 -9.16 -12.42 20.48
C GLU A 189 -9.72 -11.01 20.57
N LEU A 190 -9.07 -10.03 19.94
CA LEU A 190 -9.63 -8.67 19.77
C LEU A 190 -10.82 -8.62 18.77
N GLY A 191 -11.25 -9.75 18.21
CA GLY A 191 -12.33 -9.82 17.23
C GLY A 191 -11.94 -9.42 15.80
N LEU A 192 -10.64 -9.32 15.51
CA LEU A 192 -10.11 -8.98 14.17
C LEU A 192 -9.66 -10.21 13.35
N GLY A 193 -9.81 -11.41 13.92
CA GLY A 193 -9.53 -12.69 13.26
C GLY A 193 -10.20 -12.81 11.88
N PRO A 194 -11.50 -12.50 11.72
CA PRO A 194 -12.17 -12.57 10.43
C PRO A 194 -11.54 -11.68 9.33
N ASP A 195 -10.96 -10.51 9.69
CA ASP A 195 -10.30 -9.64 8.72
C ASP A 195 -8.94 -10.21 8.28
N LEU A 196 -8.21 -10.83 9.22
CA LEU A 196 -6.95 -11.51 8.93
C LEU A 196 -7.17 -12.71 8.01
N ASP A 197 -8.19 -13.52 8.27
CA ASP A 197 -8.56 -14.66 7.43
C ASP A 197 -9.03 -14.21 6.05
N ARG A 198 -9.79 -13.11 5.96
CA ARG A 198 -10.17 -12.48 4.69
C ARG A 198 -8.93 -12.08 3.88
N ALA A 199 -7.92 -11.49 4.50
CA ALA A 199 -6.68 -11.11 3.81
C ALA A 199 -5.84 -12.32 3.41
N ARG A 200 -5.76 -13.35 4.26
CA ARG A 200 -5.08 -14.62 3.97
C ARG A 200 -5.70 -15.34 2.78
N ASN A 201 -7.02 -15.56 2.83
CA ASN A 201 -7.77 -16.28 1.79
C ASN A 201 -7.96 -15.43 0.52
N GLY A 202 -7.96 -14.11 0.65
CA GLY A 202 -8.08 -13.17 -0.46
C GLY A 202 -6.79 -12.98 -1.27
N ARG A 203 -5.65 -13.53 -0.83
CA ARG A 203 -4.38 -13.45 -1.56
C ARG A 203 -4.43 -14.30 -2.83
N LYS A 204 -4.53 -13.65 -3.98
CA LYS A 204 -4.66 -14.31 -5.30
C LYS A 204 -3.54 -13.90 -6.24
N ILE A 205 -3.29 -14.71 -7.27
CA ILE A 205 -2.39 -14.34 -8.37
C ILE A 205 -3.05 -13.22 -9.17
N ARG A 206 -2.30 -12.16 -9.47
CA ARG A 206 -2.77 -10.99 -10.20
C ARG A 206 -3.03 -11.35 -11.66
N ALA A 207 -4.17 -10.94 -12.20
CA ALA A 207 -4.47 -11.12 -13.62
C ALA A 207 -3.59 -10.23 -14.52
N GLY A 208 -3.32 -10.73 -15.73
CA GLY A 208 -2.66 -9.98 -16.81
C GLY A 208 -1.13 -9.87 -16.68
N LYS A 209 -0.54 -8.92 -17.42
CA LYS A 209 0.92 -8.78 -17.62
C LYS A 209 1.71 -8.30 -16.39
N ALA A 210 1.05 -8.10 -15.25
CA ALA A 210 1.71 -7.62 -14.04
C ALA A 210 2.54 -8.70 -13.35
N THR A 211 2.17 -9.97 -13.51
CA THR A 211 2.91 -11.15 -13.01
C THR A 211 4.33 -11.18 -13.57
N MET A 212 4.47 -10.94 -14.89
CA MET A 212 5.76 -10.82 -15.59
C MET A 212 6.61 -9.61 -15.16
N ARG A 213 6.08 -8.71 -14.33
CA ARG A 213 6.77 -7.49 -13.85
C ARG A 213 7.05 -7.54 -12.35
N GLY A 214 7.24 -8.74 -11.79
CA GLY A 214 7.52 -8.95 -10.37
C GLY A 214 6.34 -8.70 -9.41
N ARG A 215 5.13 -8.47 -9.93
CA ARG A 215 3.91 -8.21 -9.14
C ARG A 215 2.95 -9.37 -9.26
N VAL A 216 3.36 -10.52 -8.71
CA VAL A 216 2.67 -11.81 -8.87
C VAL A 216 1.39 -11.87 -8.04
N HIS A 217 1.45 -11.53 -6.75
CA HIS A 217 0.28 -11.64 -5.87
C HIS A 217 -0.44 -10.29 -5.69
N LYS A 218 -1.75 -10.37 -5.44
CA LYS A 218 -2.58 -9.27 -4.95
C LYS A 218 -3.17 -9.73 -3.62
N THR A 219 -2.82 -9.01 -2.55
CA THR A 219 -3.34 -9.23 -1.20
C THR A 219 -4.29 -8.10 -0.85
N PRO A 220 -5.49 -8.38 -0.30
CA PRO A 220 -6.36 -7.36 0.29
C PRO A 220 -5.65 -6.63 1.43
N LYS A 221 -5.99 -5.36 1.65
CA LYS A 221 -5.55 -4.61 2.82
C LYS A 221 -6.48 -4.95 3.99
N SER A 222 -5.90 -5.37 5.10
CA SER A 222 -6.59 -5.60 6.37
C SER A 222 -6.18 -4.49 7.34
N ILE A 223 -5.78 -4.87 8.54
CA ILE A 223 -5.48 -4.01 9.68
C ILE A 223 -4.33 -3.06 9.33
N LEU A 224 -4.47 -1.79 9.71
CA LEU A 224 -3.36 -0.87 9.85
C LEU A 224 -3.00 -0.77 11.32
N LEU A 225 -1.81 -1.23 11.68
CA LEU A 225 -1.26 -1.07 13.01
C LEU A 225 -0.44 0.22 13.05
N VAL A 226 -0.80 1.14 13.94
CA VAL A 226 -0.09 2.39 14.16
C VAL A 226 0.65 2.33 15.48
N VAL A 227 1.97 2.49 15.42
CA VAL A 227 2.91 2.43 16.54
C VAL A 227 3.67 3.74 16.68
N LYS A 228 4.20 4.06 17.86
CA LYS A 228 5.07 5.22 18.03
C LYS A 228 6.41 4.98 17.32
N GLN A 229 7.02 3.82 17.53
CA GLN A 229 8.27 3.42 16.88
C GLN A 229 8.17 2.04 16.23
N LYS A 230 8.88 1.84 15.12
CA LYS A 230 8.94 0.56 14.38
C LYS A 230 9.87 -0.44 15.08
N ALA A 231 9.55 -0.82 16.30
CA ALA A 231 10.24 -1.85 17.09
C ALA A 231 9.33 -3.06 17.33
N GLY A 232 9.89 -4.16 17.87
CA GLY A 232 9.18 -5.34 18.40
C GLY A 232 7.90 -5.73 17.65
N LEU A 233 6.77 -5.16 18.08
CA LEU A 233 5.43 -5.39 17.52
C LEU A 233 5.36 -5.17 16.00
N ALA A 234 6.05 -4.15 15.49
CA ALA A 234 6.11 -3.88 14.06
C ALA A 234 6.76 -5.03 13.28
N GLN A 235 7.77 -5.66 13.86
CA GLN A 235 8.43 -6.83 13.27
C GLN A 235 7.56 -8.09 13.36
N ALA A 236 6.80 -8.23 14.46
CA ALA A 236 5.86 -9.33 14.65
C ALA A 236 4.70 -9.27 13.63
N ALA A 237 4.10 -8.08 13.45
CA ALA A 237 2.91 -7.88 12.65
C ALA A 237 3.19 -7.80 11.14
N ARG A 238 4.38 -7.36 10.69
CA ARG A 238 4.68 -7.18 9.25
C ARG A 238 4.56 -8.44 8.40
N ASN A 239 4.66 -9.62 9.01
CA ASN A 239 4.59 -10.90 8.31
C ASN A 239 3.14 -11.39 8.13
N LEU A 240 2.19 -10.80 8.84
CA LEU A 240 0.78 -11.15 8.71
C LEU A 240 0.24 -10.66 7.35
N PRO A 241 -0.56 -11.49 6.64
CA PRO A 241 -1.06 -11.13 5.33
C PRO A 241 -2.03 -9.94 5.42
N GLY A 242 -1.74 -8.88 4.66
CA GLY A 242 -2.62 -7.71 4.53
C GLY A 242 -2.47 -6.66 5.63
N VAL A 243 -1.76 -6.98 6.71
CA VAL A 243 -1.46 -6.06 7.81
C VAL A 243 -0.32 -5.15 7.40
N ASP A 244 -0.52 -3.83 7.54
CA ASP A 244 0.55 -2.85 7.40
C ASP A 244 0.86 -2.24 8.77
N VAL A 245 2.13 -1.90 8.99
CA VAL A 245 2.57 -1.21 10.20
C VAL A 245 3.17 0.14 9.83
N VAL A 246 2.71 1.20 10.49
CA VAL A 246 3.14 2.58 10.23
C VAL A 246 3.46 3.26 11.55
N ALA A 247 4.52 4.07 11.55
CA ALA A 247 4.84 4.93 12.69
C ALA A 247 3.94 6.17 12.67
N VAL A 248 3.52 6.66 13.83
CA VAL A 248 2.67 7.87 13.94
C VAL A 248 3.25 9.06 13.17
N SER A 249 4.57 9.26 13.24
CA SER A 249 5.29 10.33 12.53
C SER A 249 5.17 10.25 11.01
N ASP A 250 5.06 9.03 10.48
CA ASP A 250 5.03 8.73 9.05
C ASP A 250 3.60 8.60 8.51
N LEU A 251 2.60 8.68 9.39
CA LEU A 251 1.22 8.36 9.06
C LEU A 251 0.68 9.29 7.97
N CYS A 252 0.25 8.70 6.85
CA CYS A 252 -0.27 9.44 5.72
C CYS A 252 -1.68 8.99 5.29
N ALA A 253 -2.35 9.83 4.50
CA ALA A 253 -3.68 9.53 3.99
C ALA A 253 -3.73 8.25 3.11
N GLU A 254 -2.63 7.84 2.46
CA GLU A 254 -2.60 6.59 1.69
C GLU A 254 -2.62 5.34 2.56
N ASP A 255 -2.07 5.41 3.78
CA ASP A 255 -2.07 4.29 4.71
C ASP A 255 -3.46 4.08 5.30
N LEU A 256 -4.16 5.18 5.62
CA LEU A 256 -5.53 5.20 6.15
C LEU A 256 -6.59 4.98 5.08
N ALA A 257 -6.34 5.41 3.84
CA ALA A 257 -7.25 5.29 2.71
C ALA A 257 -6.57 4.67 1.48
N PRO A 258 -6.11 3.40 1.54
CA PRO A 258 -5.47 2.76 0.40
C PRO A 258 -6.45 2.62 -0.76
N GLY A 259 -6.22 3.37 -1.84
CA GLY A 259 -7.15 3.42 -2.98
C GLY A 259 -7.76 4.78 -3.20
N GLY A 260 -7.83 5.60 -2.15
CA GLY A 260 -8.74 6.75 -2.07
C GLY A 260 -10.06 6.42 -1.38
N ASP A 261 -10.28 5.14 -1.03
CA ASP A 261 -11.44 4.68 -0.26
C ASP A 261 -11.17 4.86 1.24
N ILE A 262 -12.14 5.43 1.96
CA ILE A 262 -12.04 5.79 3.37
C ILE A 262 -12.38 4.61 4.31
N GLY A 263 -12.17 4.77 5.62
CA GLY A 263 -12.56 3.78 6.64
C GLY A 263 -11.70 2.51 6.62
N ARG A 264 -10.38 2.63 6.78
CA ARG A 264 -9.55 1.43 7.01
C ARG A 264 -9.69 0.99 8.46
N LEU A 265 -9.72 -0.31 8.70
CA LEU A 265 -9.63 -0.87 10.05
C LEU A 265 -8.25 -0.56 10.66
N THR A 266 -8.24 0.27 11.70
CA THR A 266 -7.01 0.75 12.36
C THR A 266 -6.94 0.29 13.80
N VAL A 267 -5.73 -0.09 14.22
CA VAL A 267 -5.37 -0.42 15.59
C VAL A 267 -4.21 0.50 16.00
N PHE A 268 -4.35 1.20 17.11
CA PHE A 268 -3.32 2.10 17.64
C PHE A 268 -2.73 1.52 18.92
N THR A 269 -1.45 1.75 19.18
CA THR A 269 -0.91 1.60 20.54
C THR A 269 -1.26 2.84 21.38
N LYS A 270 -1.41 2.67 22.69
CA LYS A 270 -1.67 3.80 23.60
C LYS A 270 -0.61 4.89 23.47
N THR A 271 0.66 4.48 23.41
CA THR A 271 1.81 5.38 23.22
C THR A 271 1.80 6.09 21.87
N ALA A 272 1.23 5.48 20.82
CA ALA A 272 1.03 6.12 19.53
C ALA A 272 -0.05 7.20 19.58
N LEU A 273 -1.16 6.96 20.28
CA LEU A 273 -2.22 7.97 20.46
C LEU A 273 -1.72 9.17 21.25
N GLU A 274 -1.00 8.93 22.34
CA GLU A 274 -0.39 10.00 23.14
C GLU A 274 0.59 10.84 22.33
N ALA A 275 1.30 10.26 21.35
CA ALA A 275 2.19 10.99 20.46
C ALA A 275 1.48 11.75 19.32
N MET A 276 0.17 11.54 19.13
CA MET A 276 -0.65 12.31 18.17
C MET A 276 -1.29 13.55 18.77
N ASN A 277 -1.43 13.59 20.10
CA ASN A 277 -1.84 14.78 20.85
C ASN A 277 -0.75 15.84 20.82
#